data_AF-A0A7C1ID02-F1
#
_entry.id   AF-A0A7C1ID02-F1
#
_cell.length_a   1.000
_cell.length_b   1.000
_cell.length_c   1.000
_cell.angle_alpha   90.00
_cell.angle_beta   90.00
_cell.angle_gamma   90.00
#
_symmetry.space_group_name_H-M   'P 1'
#
loop_
_entity.id
_entity.type
_entity.pdbx_description
1 polymer ?
#
loop_
_entity_poly.entity_id
_entity_poly.type
_entity_poly.pdbx_seq_one_letter_code
_entity_poly.pdbx_strand_id
1 'polypeptide(L)'
;AIVLLLLTTLVFASLGVLSASFIMVFKRGDPIGFLIGSVSTLLGGVVYPVSLLPPWLQKVSYLLPITYGLDGLRGILLNGESLRAVLPELTVLLGFASVGVPLSLFCFKRAVLRAQREGSLLQY
;
A
#
# COMPACT_ATOMS: atom_id res chain seq x y z
N ALA A 1 -17.28 -6.41 -3.17
CA ALA A 1 -16.06 -6.43 -4.01
C ALA A 1 -15.55 -5.02 -4.34
N ILE A 2 -16.35 -4.14 -4.98
CA ILE A 2 -15.87 -2.81 -5.45
C ILE A 2 -15.25 -1.96 -4.33
N VAL A 3 -15.86 -1.92 -3.15
CA VAL A 3 -15.36 -1.12 -2.01
C VAL A 3 -13.96 -1.58 -1.56
N LEU A 4 -13.72 -2.89 -1.49
CA LEU A 4 -12.40 -3.46 -1.16
C LEU A 4 -11.36 -3.11 -2.22
N LEU A 5 -11.72 -3.17 -3.51
CA LEU A 5 -10.82 -2.78 -4.60
C LEU A 5 -10.45 -1.30 -4.49
N LEU A 6 -11.43 -0.42 -4.25
CA LEU A 6 -11.19 1.01 -4.10
C LEU A 6 -10.27 1.30 -2.92
N LEU A 7 -10.53 0.68 -1.76
CA LEU A 7 -9.69 0.82 -0.57
C LEU A 7 -8.27 0.32 -0.80
N THR A 8 -8.12 -0.87 -1.38
CA THR A 8 -6.81 -1.46 -1.67
C THR A 8 -6.03 -0.56 -2.63
N THR A 9 -6.67 -0.11 -3.71
CA THR A 9 -6.06 0.82 -4.68
C THR A 9 -5.67 2.15 -4.03
N LEU A 10 -6.51 2.68 -3.15
CA LEU A 10 -6.23 3.92 -2.42
C LEU A 10 -5.02 3.79 -1.50
N VAL A 11 -4.90 2.68 -0.77
CA VAL A 11 -3.74 2.40 0.08
C VAL A 11 -2.48 2.28 -0.78
N PHE A 12 -2.53 1.53 -1.89
CA PHE A 12 -1.40 1.41 -2.81
C PHE A 12 -0.99 2.74 -3.45
N ALA A 13 -1.97 3.56 -3.84
CA ALA A 13 -1.72 4.91 -4.36
C ALA A 13 -0.99 5.77 -3.31
N SER A 14 -1.38 5.69 -2.04
CA SER A 14 -0.70 6.44 -0.96
C SER A 14 0.76 6.01 -0.79
N LEU A 15 1.06 4.71 -0.91
CA LEU A 15 2.43 4.19 -0.88
C LEU A 15 3.25 4.64 -2.10
N GLY A 16 2.63 4.68 -3.28
CA GLY A 16 3.26 5.20 -4.50
C GLY A 16 3.58 6.69 -4.40
N VAL A 17 2.66 7.50 -3.85
CA VAL A 17 2.90 8.93 -3.59
C VAL A 17 4.03 9.12 -2.56
N LEU A 18 4.08 8.28 -1.53
CA LEU A 18 5.16 8.32 -0.54
C LEU A 18 6.53 7.99 -1.17
N SER A 19 6.57 6.96 -2.00
CA SER A 19 7.74 6.61 -2.80
C SER A 19 8.18 7.79 -3.67
N ALA A 20 7.28 8.36 -4.48
CA ALA A 20 7.58 9.50 -5.36
C ALA A 20 8.10 10.72 -4.59
N SER A 21 7.54 10.99 -3.41
CA SER A 21 8.00 12.05 -2.49
C SER A 21 9.43 11.82 -2.05
N PHE A 22 9.81 10.57 -1.79
CA PHE A 22 11.16 10.20 -1.39
C PHE A 22 12.15 10.34 -2.54
N ILE A 23 11.77 9.90 -3.75
CA ILE A 23 12.58 10.07 -4.97
C ILE A 23 12.91 11.56 -5.18
N MET A 24 11.89 12.41 -5.06
CA MET A 24 12.03 13.87 -5.25
C MET A 24 13.03 14.50 -4.28
N VAL A 25 13.11 14.02 -3.04
CA VAL A 25 14.03 14.55 -2.02
C VAL A 25 15.43 13.97 -2.14
N PHE A 26 15.57 12.67 -2.38
CA PHE A 26 16.86 11.98 -2.36
C PHE A 26 17.53 11.88 -3.74
N LYS A 27 16.81 12.21 -4.83
CA LYS A 27 17.29 12.17 -6.23
C LYS A 27 17.96 10.83 -6.60
N ARG A 28 17.64 9.74 -5.89
CA ARG A 28 18.28 8.42 -6.01
C ARG A 28 17.22 7.32 -6.00
N GLY A 29 16.87 6.83 -7.18
CA GLY A 29 16.06 5.60 -7.42
C GLY A 29 14.72 5.53 -6.67
N ASP A 30 13.93 4.48 -6.91
CA ASP A 30 12.71 4.17 -6.14
C ASP A 30 12.91 2.97 -5.20
N PRO A 31 13.76 3.08 -4.17
CA PRO A 31 14.05 1.95 -3.28
C PRO A 31 12.82 1.54 -2.47
N ILE A 32 11.96 2.50 -2.12
CA ILE A 32 10.75 2.27 -1.31
C ILE A 32 9.70 1.52 -2.13
N GLY A 33 9.40 1.99 -3.35
CA GLY A 33 8.46 1.33 -4.23
C GLY A 33 8.97 -0.06 -4.64
N PHE A 34 10.27 -0.21 -4.89
CA PHE A 34 10.87 -1.51 -5.17
C PHE A 34 10.74 -2.49 -4.00
N LEU A 35 11.04 -2.06 -2.77
CA LEU A 35 10.89 -2.89 -1.58
C LEU A 35 9.42 -3.28 -1.35
N ILE A 36 8.52 -2.30 -1.36
CA ILE A 36 7.09 -2.56 -1.14
C ILE A 36 6.54 -3.47 -2.23
N GLY A 37 6.87 -3.22 -3.50
CA GLY A 37 6.44 -4.05 -4.63
C GLY A 37 6.97 -5.48 -4.50
N SER A 38 8.27 -5.64 -4.28
CA SER A 38 8.90 -6.95 -4.17
C SER A 38 8.37 -7.76 -2.98
N VAL A 39 8.22 -7.14 -1.81
CA VAL A 39 7.65 -7.78 -0.62
C VAL A 39 6.17 -8.09 -0.82
N SER A 40 5.40 -7.21 -1.47
CA SER A 40 3.99 -7.45 -1.77
C SER A 40 3.80 -8.60 -2.75
N THR A 41 4.64 -8.73 -3.77
CA THR A 41 4.56 -9.85 -4.72
C THR A 41 4.96 -11.17 -4.08
N LEU A 42 6.01 -11.18 -3.25
CA LEU A 42 6.50 -12.40 -2.61
C LEU A 42 5.63 -12.83 -1.41
N LEU A 43 5.23 -11.89 -0.57
CA LEU A 43 4.59 -12.14 0.73
C LEU A 43 3.13 -11.71 0.81
N GLY A 44 2.64 -10.92 -0.15
CA GLY A 44 1.27 -10.41 -0.14
C GLY A 44 0.20 -11.47 -0.37
N GLY A 45 0.60 -12.71 -0.62
CA GLY A 45 -0.31 -13.81 -0.87
C GLY A 45 -0.93 -13.76 -2.27
N VAL A 46 -0.25 -13.14 -3.24
CA VAL A 46 -0.69 -13.10 -4.66
C VAL A 46 -0.65 -14.49 -5.28
N VAL A 47 0.44 -15.23 -5.04
CA VAL A 47 0.68 -16.57 -5.62
C VAL A 47 0.05 -17.68 -4.76
N TYR A 48 0.13 -17.55 -3.43
CA TYR A 48 -0.41 -18.52 -2.47
C TYR A 48 -1.16 -17.82 -1.33
N PRO A 49 -2.27 -18.36 -0.82
CA PRO A 49 -2.96 -17.79 0.32
C PRO A 49 -2.05 -17.75 1.55
N VAL A 50 -2.17 -16.69 2.35
CA VAL A 50 -1.29 -16.44 3.50
C VAL A 50 -1.39 -17.55 4.56
N SER A 51 -2.52 -18.25 4.61
CA SER A 51 -2.74 -19.43 5.46
C SER A 51 -1.77 -20.59 5.21
N LEU A 52 -1.15 -20.68 4.02
CA LEU A 52 -0.19 -21.73 3.68
C LEU A 52 1.27 -21.35 3.97
N LEU A 53 1.56 -20.10 4.33
CA LEU A 53 2.91 -19.66 4.66
C LEU A 53 3.31 -20.08 6.09
N PRO A 54 4.63 -20.29 6.34
CA PRO A 54 5.15 -20.49 7.70
C PRO A 54 4.70 -19.39 8.67
N PRO A 55 4.57 -19.69 9.97
CA PRO A 55 4.00 -18.74 10.95
C PRO A 55 4.81 -17.44 11.10
N TRP A 56 6.12 -17.47 10.80
CA TRP A 56 6.96 -16.26 10.78
C TRP A 56 6.67 -15.37 9.57
N LEU A 57 6.41 -15.96 8.40
CA LEU A 57 6.06 -15.27 7.18
C LEU A 57 4.63 -14.71 7.24
N GLN A 58 3.70 -15.42 7.86
CA GLN A 58 2.33 -14.94 8.08
C GLN A 58 2.31 -13.59 8.81
N LYS A 59 3.10 -13.44 9.88
CA LYS A 59 3.18 -12.17 10.63
C LYS A 59 3.64 -11.01 9.75
N VAL A 60 4.58 -11.27 8.83
CA VAL A 60 5.05 -10.26 7.88
C VAL A 60 3.95 -9.96 6.85
N SER A 61 3.26 -10.97 6.32
CA SER A 61 2.14 -10.77 5.39
C SER A 61 1.01 -9.95 6.00
N TYR A 62 0.66 -10.18 7.27
CA TYR A 62 -0.35 -9.37 7.98
C TYR A 62 0.08 -7.92 8.23
N LEU A 63 1.36 -7.58 8.08
CA LEU A 63 1.79 -6.17 8.04
C LEU A 63 1.53 -5.51 6.68
N LEU A 64 1.25 -6.28 5.64
CA LEU A 64 0.98 -5.74 4.31
C LEU A 64 -0.52 -5.55 4.06
N PRO A 65 -0.95 -4.35 3.62
CA PRO A 65 -2.35 -4.08 3.32
C PRO A 65 -2.89 -4.90 2.13
N ILE A 66 -2.00 -5.38 1.24
CA ILE A 66 -2.37 -6.20 0.08
C ILE A 66 -3.00 -7.54 0.48
N THR A 67 -2.55 -8.11 1.60
CA THR A 67 -3.04 -9.41 2.10
C THR A 67 -4.53 -9.33 2.40
N TYR A 68 -4.96 -8.29 3.11
CA TYR A 68 -6.38 -8.06 3.43
C TYR A 68 -7.23 -7.80 2.19
N GLY A 69 -6.69 -7.08 1.20
CA GLY A 69 -7.38 -6.83 -0.06
C GLY A 69 -7.61 -8.12 -0.85
N LEU A 70 -6.59 -8.96 -0.96
CA LEU A 70 -6.65 -10.23 -1.69
C LEU A 70 -7.51 -11.27 -0.98
N ASP A 71 -7.36 -11.42 0.33
CA ASP A 71 -8.15 -12.39 1.09
C ASP A 71 -9.64 -12.00 1.09
N GLY A 72 -9.96 -10.71 1.25
CA GLY A 72 -11.33 -10.23 1.13
C GLY A 72 -11.92 -10.38 -0.26
N LEU A 73 -11.12 -10.19 -1.32
CA LEU A 73 -11.57 -10.44 -2.69
C LEU A 73 -11.80 -11.92 -2.96
N ARG A 74 -10.95 -12.81 -2.44
CA ARG A 74 -11.13 -14.26 -2.54
C ARG A 74 -12.39 -14.71 -1.82
N GLY A 75 -12.65 -14.25 -0.60
CA GLY A 75 -13.88 -14.56 0.14
C GLY A 75 -15.13 -14.20 -0.66
N ILE A 76 -15.18 -12.99 -1.24
CA ILE A 76 -16.36 -12.55 -2.00
C ILE A 76 -16.48 -13.24 -3.36
N LEU A 77 -15.37 -13.39 -4.09
CA LEU A 77 -15.39 -13.85 -5.49
C LEU A 77 -15.38 -15.38 -5.62
N LEU A 78 -14.69 -16.08 -4.72
CA LEU A 78 -14.55 -17.54 -4.77
C LEU A 78 -15.52 -18.24 -3.83
N ASN A 79 -15.70 -17.73 -2.61
CA ASN A 79 -16.56 -18.37 -1.61
C ASN A 79 -17.99 -17.79 -1.56
N GLY A 80 -18.26 -16.71 -2.31
CA GLY A 80 -19.56 -16.04 -2.28
C GLY A 80 -19.90 -15.42 -0.93
N GLU A 81 -18.89 -15.11 -0.11
CA GLU A 81 -19.09 -14.64 1.25
C GLU A 81 -19.79 -13.27 1.28
N SER A 82 -20.66 -13.12 2.27
CA SER A 82 -21.38 -11.87 2.51
C SER A 82 -20.43 -10.75 2.95
N LEU A 83 -20.82 -9.50 2.70
CA LEU A 83 -20.09 -8.30 3.15
C LEU A 83 -19.72 -8.31 4.64
N ARG A 84 -20.48 -9.02 5.48
CA ARG A 84 -20.22 -9.14 6.92
C ARG A 84 -18.98 -9.98 7.24
N ALA A 85 -18.70 -11.02 6.45
CA ALA A 85 -17.53 -11.86 6.64
C ALA A 85 -16.24 -11.09 6.35
N VAL A 86 -16.33 -10.06 5.51
CA VAL A 86 -15.17 -9.28 5.02
C VAL A 86 -15.03 -7.91 5.70
N LEU A 87 -15.81 -7.69 6.75
CA LEU A 87 -15.69 -6.52 7.62
C LEU A 87 -14.30 -6.37 8.26
N PRO A 88 -13.64 -7.42 8.80
CA PRO A 88 -12.34 -7.25 9.42
C PRO A 88 -11.29 -6.73 8.43
N GLU A 89 -11.25 -7.27 7.20
CA GLU A 89 -10.35 -6.82 6.14
C GLU A 89 -10.63 -5.37 5.75
N LEU A 90 -11.91 -4.99 5.63
CA LEU A 90 -12.33 -3.61 5.38
C LEU A 90 -11.87 -2.65 6.47
N THR A 91 -12.01 -3.03 7.75
CA THR A 91 -11.59 -2.17 8.86
C THR A 91 -10.07 -1.97 8.91
N VAL A 92 -9.30 -3.02 8.62
CA VAL A 92 -7.84 -2.92 8.57
C VAL A 92 -7.40 -2.06 7.39
N LEU A 93 -7.97 -2.27 6.19
CA LEU A 93 -7.71 -1.45 5.01
C LEU A 93 -8.08 0.03 5.25
N LEU A 94 -9.20 0.29 5.93
CA LEU A 94 -9.58 1.64 6.34
C LEU A 94 -8.57 2.25 7.31
N GLY A 95 -8.07 1.48 8.27
CA GLY A 95 -6.98 1.88 9.16
C GLY A 95 -5.73 2.30 8.37
N PHE A 96 -5.26 1.45 7.45
CA PHE A 96 -4.13 1.76 6.58
C PHE A 96 -4.39 2.99 5.71
N ALA A 97 -5.58 3.13 5.11
CA ALA A 97 -5.92 4.29 4.29
C ALA A 97 -5.94 5.58 5.13
N SER A 98 -6.55 5.53 6.32
CA SER A 98 -6.68 6.67 7.23
C SER A 98 -5.34 7.22 7.71
N VAL A 99 -4.29 6.38 7.76
CA VAL A 99 -2.93 6.79 8.13
C VAL A 99 -2.07 7.07 6.90
N GLY A 100 -2.12 6.19 5.90
CA GLY A 100 -1.28 6.26 4.70
C GLY A 100 -1.60 7.46 3.81
N VAL A 101 -2.88 7.77 3.63
CA VAL A 101 -3.30 8.92 2.81
C VAL A 101 -2.80 10.25 3.40
N PRO A 102 -3.08 10.63 4.65
CA PRO A 102 -2.57 11.88 5.19
C PRO A 102 -1.04 11.90 5.29
N LEU A 103 -0.40 10.77 5.63
CA LEU A 103 1.06 10.69 5.69
C LEU A 103 1.70 10.94 4.31
N SER A 104 1.20 10.28 3.28
CA SER A 104 1.68 10.45 1.90
C SER A 104 1.48 11.87 1.39
N LEU A 105 0.31 12.48 1.64
CA LEU A 105 0.06 13.89 1.27
C LEU A 105 0.97 14.86 2.03
N PHE A 106 1.23 14.61 3.32
CA PHE A 106 2.14 15.42 4.12
C PHE A 106 3.59 15.33 3.61
N CYS A 107 4.08 14.11 3.35
CA CYS A 107 5.40 13.88 2.78
C CYS A 107 5.52 14.48 1.37
N PHE A 108 4.49 14.35 0.53
CA PHE A 108 4.45 14.93 -0.80
C PHE A 108 4.50 16.45 -0.76
N LYS A 109 3.70 17.08 0.10
CA LYS A 109 3.74 18.54 0.30
C LYS A 109 5.14 18.99 0.75
N ARG A 110 5.78 18.27 1.67
CA ARG A 110 7.15 18.56 2.13
C ARG A 110 8.18 18.40 1.01
N ALA A 111 8.06 17.34 0.22
CA ALA A 111 8.94 17.07 -0.92
C ALA A 111 8.83 18.16 -1.98
N VAL A 112 7.60 18.55 -2.35
CA VAL A 112 7.34 19.63 -3.30
C VAL A 112 7.89 20.97 -2.80
N LEU A 113 7.66 21.31 -1.54
CA LEU A 113 8.21 22.55 -0.95
C LEU A 113 9.75 22.55 -0.91
N ARG A 114 10.36 21.39 -0.67
CA ARG A 114 11.82 21.25 -0.67
C ARG A 114 12.39 21.35 -2.08
N ALA A 115 11.75 20.72 -3.07
CA ALA A 115 12.10 20.83 -4.48
C ALA A 115 12.00 22.28 -4.99
N GLN A 116 10.97 23.03 -4.56
CA GLN A 116 10.84 24.45 -4.88
C GLN A 116 11.93 25.31 -4.22
N ARG A 117 12.32 25.02 -2.97
CA ARG A 117 13.38 25.75 -2.25
C ARG A 117 14.79 25.47 -2.76
N GLU A 118 15.04 24.26 -3.28
CA GLU A 118 16.33 23.91 -3.91
C GLU A 118 16.55 24.59 -5.27
N GLY A 119 15.59 25.40 -5.75
CA GLY A 119 15.86 26.44 -6.75
C GLY A 119 16.17 25.92 -8.16
N SER A 120 15.66 24.75 -8.59
CA SER A 120 15.88 24.30 -9.98
C SER A 120 15.01 25.05 -11.01
N LEU A 121 14.30 26.11 -10.63
CA LEU A 121 13.62 27.00 -11.57
C LEU A 121 14.58 27.99 -12.28
N LEU A 122 15.86 28.05 -11.87
CA LEU A 122 16.85 29.01 -12.41
C LEU A 122 18.00 28.36 -13.21
N GLN A 123 17.94 27.07 -13.51
CA GLN A 123 18.96 26.38 -14.33
C GLN A 123 18.36 25.65 -15.54
N TYR A 124 17.47 26.33 -16.26
CA TYR A 124 17.18 26.03 -17.66
C TYR A 124 17.44 27.26 -18.50
#